data_AF-A0ABD1A9W3-F1
#
_entry.id   AF-A0ABD1A9W3-F1
#
_cell.length_a   1.000
_cell.length_b   1.000
_cell.length_c   1.000
_cell.angle_alpha   90.00
_cell.angle_beta   90.00
_cell.angle_gamma   90.00
#
_symmetry.space_group_name_H-M   'P 1'
#
loop_
_entity.id
_entity.type
_entity.pdbx_description
1 polymer ?
#
loop_
_entity_poly.entity_id
_entity_poly.type
_entity_poly.pdbx_seq_one_letter_code
_entity_poly.pdbx_strand_id
1 'polypeptide(L)'
;MNHAITCSSNALSPLDVRCNLSAKLGVSSTNHSWSQVLNTMLSLSGNNHHKFLTLLAWQASVYEIWAERNARIHRNCYSTSDSLLRRIDLTIRNMIASFRC
;
A
#
# COMPACT_ATOMS: atom_id res chain seq x y z
N MET A 1 37.28 30.06 10.23
CA MET A 1 36.05 30.34 10.99
C MET A 1 35.06 29.24 10.69
N ASN A 2 34.51 28.67 11.76
CA ASN A 2 33.87 27.36 11.87
C ASN A 2 32.40 27.36 11.40
N HIS A 3 31.93 26.25 10.82
CA HIS A 3 30.84 25.36 11.32
C HIS A 3 30.09 24.63 10.18
N ALA A 4 30.05 23.30 10.27
CA ALA A 4 29.01 22.30 9.95
C ALA A 4 27.97 22.60 8.83
N ILE A 5 27.51 21.65 8.01
CA ILE A 5 26.83 20.40 8.37
C ILE A 5 26.88 19.44 7.16
N THR A 6 27.30 18.21 7.40
CA THR A 6 27.02 17.05 6.54
C THR A 6 25.54 16.69 6.63
N CYS A 7 24.74 16.94 5.59
CA CYS A 7 23.42 16.33 5.45
C CYS A 7 23.48 15.29 4.34
N SER A 8 23.50 14.02 4.75
CA SER A 8 23.26 12.84 3.91
C SER A 8 21.90 12.98 3.22
N SER A 9 21.92 13.02 1.89
CA SER A 9 20.73 12.98 1.02
C SER A 9 20.09 11.57 1.04
N ASN A 10 19.48 11.18 2.16
CA ASN A 10 18.63 9.99 2.26
C ASN A 10 17.16 10.31 1.93
N ALA A 11 16.92 11.06 0.86
CA ALA A 11 15.58 11.19 0.30
C ALA A 11 15.37 10.05 -0.69
N LEU A 12 14.91 8.89 -0.20
CA LEU A 12 14.40 7.83 -1.06
C LEU A 12 13.31 8.43 -1.94
N SER A 13 13.53 8.38 -3.24
CA SER A 13 12.59 8.92 -4.22
C SER A 13 11.26 8.16 -4.09
N PRO A 14 10.10 8.75 -4.46
CA PRO A 14 8.82 8.03 -4.50
C PRO A 14 8.84 6.74 -5.36
N LEU A 15 9.86 6.61 -6.22
CA LEU A 15 10.13 5.43 -7.05
C LEU A 15 10.84 4.32 -6.25
N ASP A 16 11.69 4.66 -5.28
CA ASP A 16 12.43 3.69 -4.45
C ASP A 16 11.54 2.92 -3.47
N VAL A 17 10.50 3.57 -2.94
CA VAL A 17 9.56 2.93 -2.00
C VAL A 17 8.79 1.80 -2.69
N ARG A 18 8.48 1.95 -3.98
CA ARG A 18 7.77 0.92 -4.77
C ARG A 18 8.64 -0.31 -5.05
N CYS A 19 9.92 -0.10 -5.38
CA CYS A 19 10.86 -1.19 -5.66
C CYS A 19 11.22 -2.00 -4.41
N ASN A 20 11.31 -1.35 -3.25
CA ASN A 20 11.62 -2.02 -1.99
C ASN A 20 10.47 -2.94 -1.53
N LEU A 21 9.21 -2.52 -1.77
CA LEU A 21 8.02 -3.30 -1.43
C LEU A 21 7.80 -4.49 -2.37
N SER A 22 8.03 -4.33 -3.68
CA SER A 22 7.89 -5.43 -4.64
C SER A 22 8.94 -6.53 -4.45
N ALA A 23 10.17 -6.14 -4.10
CA ALA A 23 11.25 -7.09 -3.75
C ALA A 23 10.92 -7.88 -2.48
N LYS A 24 10.34 -7.23 -1.45
CA LYS A 24 9.92 -7.90 -0.21
C LYS A 24 8.74 -8.86 -0.39
N LEU A 25 7.91 -8.63 -1.40
CA LEU A 25 6.72 -9.44 -1.69
C LEU A 25 6.95 -10.53 -2.75
N GLY A 26 8.16 -10.59 -3.35
CA GLY A 26 8.48 -11.59 -4.38
C GLY A 26 7.70 -11.43 -5.69
N VAL A 27 7.11 -10.26 -5.93
CA VAL A 27 6.29 -9.98 -7.11
C VAL A 27 7.10 -9.13 -8.10
N SER A 28 7.72 -9.79 -9.08
CA SER A 28 8.26 -9.14 -10.28
C SER A 28 7.12 -8.80 -11.24
N SER A 29 6.33 -7.79 -10.90
CA SER A 29 5.34 -7.28 -11.86
C SER A 29 4.92 -5.87 -11.54
N THR A 30 5.58 -4.94 -12.23
CA THR A 30 5.04 -3.61 -12.54
C THR A 30 3.84 -3.77 -13.47
N ASN A 31 2.76 -4.41 -13.02
CA ASN A 31 1.55 -4.57 -13.83
C ASN A 31 0.76 -3.27 -13.80
N HIS A 32 0.75 -2.55 -14.94
CA HIS A 32 0.07 -1.26 -15.09
C HIS A 32 -1.43 -1.41 -15.45
N SER A 33 -1.90 -2.63 -15.74
CA SER A 33 -3.30 -2.88 -16.09
C SER A 33 -4.06 -3.51 -14.91
N TRP A 34 -5.20 -2.92 -14.58
CA TRP A 34 -6.12 -3.44 -13.55
C TRP A 34 -6.55 -4.88 -13.83
N SER A 35 -6.71 -5.23 -15.11
CA SER A 35 -7.08 -6.58 -15.54
C SER A 35 -6.03 -7.62 -15.15
N GLN A 36 -4.73 -7.33 -15.33
CA GLN A 36 -3.66 -8.24 -14.92
C GLN A 36 -3.60 -8.39 -13.40
N VAL A 37 -3.74 -7.29 -12.65
CA VAL A 37 -3.78 -7.34 -11.17
C VAL A 37 -4.95 -8.20 -10.69
N LEU A 38 -6.14 -8.01 -11.28
CA LEU A 38 -7.32 -8.83 -10.96
C LEU A 38 -7.10 -10.30 -11.31
N ASN A 39 -6.54 -10.59 -12.49
CA ASN A 39 -6.23 -11.96 -12.90
C ASN A 39 -5.23 -12.62 -11.94
N THR A 40 -4.20 -11.91 -11.49
CA THR A 40 -3.25 -12.39 -10.48
C THR A 40 -3.96 -12.68 -9.15
N MET A 41 -4.86 -11.81 -8.71
CA MET A 41 -5.63 -11.99 -7.48
C MET A 41 -6.58 -13.20 -7.56
N LEU A 42 -7.23 -13.39 -8.71
CA LEU A 42 -8.10 -14.54 -8.96
C LEU A 42 -7.31 -15.84 -9.09
N SER A 43 -6.10 -15.79 -9.66
CA SER A 43 -5.20 -16.93 -9.79
C SER A 43 -4.42 -17.27 -8.53
N LEU A 44 -4.60 -16.54 -7.41
CA LEU A 44 -4.00 -16.89 -6.13
C LEU A 44 -4.47 -18.29 -5.70
N SER A 45 -3.55 -19.25 -5.78
CA SER A 45 -3.71 -20.63 -5.32
C SER A 45 -2.72 -20.88 -4.17
N GLY A 46 -3.10 -21.71 -3.20
CA GLY A 46 -2.28 -22.00 -2.01
C GLY A 46 -3.04 -21.83 -0.70
N ASN A 47 -2.32 -21.50 0.38
CA ASN A 47 -2.86 -21.41 1.74
C ASN A 47 -4.04 -20.42 1.83
N ASN A 48 -5.20 -20.91 2.26
CA ASN A 48 -6.45 -20.14 2.36
C ASN A 48 -6.28 -18.86 3.18
N HIS A 49 -5.51 -18.90 4.27
CA HIS A 49 -5.26 -17.71 5.10
C HIS A 49 -4.43 -16.66 4.37
N HIS A 50 -3.40 -17.08 3.63
CA HIS A 50 -2.57 -16.17 2.85
C HIS A 50 -3.36 -15.52 1.71
N LYS A 51 -4.18 -16.31 1.02
CA LYS A 51 -5.09 -15.82 -0.02
C LYS A 51 -6.08 -14.80 0.54
N PHE A 52 -6.72 -15.14 1.65
CA PHE A 52 -7.66 -14.25 2.32
C PHE A 52 -7.02 -12.91 2.72
N LEU A 53 -5.86 -12.96 3.40
CA LEU A 53 -5.14 -11.75 3.80
C LEU A 53 -4.70 -10.90 2.60
N THR A 54 -4.24 -11.55 1.51
CA THR A 54 -3.82 -10.85 0.30
C THR A 54 -5.00 -10.13 -0.37
N LEU A 55 -6.15 -10.81 -0.48
CA LEU A 55 -7.37 -10.23 -1.05
C LEU A 55 -7.91 -9.09 -0.17
N LEU A 56 -7.89 -9.27 1.15
CA LEU A 56 -8.33 -8.26 2.12
C LEU A 56 -7.45 -6.99 2.04
N ALA A 57 -6.12 -7.18 2.01
CA ALA A 57 -5.18 -6.08 1.88
C ALA A 57 -5.34 -5.33 0.55
N TRP A 58 -5.60 -6.08 -0.53
CA TRP A 58 -5.88 -5.50 -1.84
C TRP A 58 -7.17 -4.68 -1.83
N GLN A 59 -8.28 -5.23 -1.31
CA GLN A 59 -9.56 -4.53 -1.18
C GLN A 59 -9.44 -3.26 -0.35
N ALA A 60 -8.77 -3.33 0.81
CA ALA A 60 -8.52 -2.18 1.66
C ALA A 60 -7.71 -1.10 0.93
N SER A 61 -6.65 -1.49 0.20
CA SER A 61 -5.82 -0.56 -0.56
C SER A 61 -6.61 0.16 -1.64
N VAL A 62 -7.46 -0.56 -2.40
CA VAL A 62 -8.31 0.03 -3.44
C VAL A 62 -9.31 1.03 -2.85
N TYR A 63 -9.98 0.65 -1.75
CA TYR A 63 -10.92 1.53 -1.06
C TYR A 63 -10.25 2.80 -0.57
N GLU A 64 -9.08 2.68 0.05
CA GLU A 64 -8.38 3.82 0.63
C GLU A 64 -7.86 4.80 -0.43
N ILE A 65 -7.37 4.30 -1.55
CA ILE A 65 -6.97 5.14 -2.70
C ILE A 65 -8.19 5.88 -3.27
N TRP A 66 -9.33 5.19 -3.42
CA TRP A 66 -10.56 5.81 -3.91
C TRP A 66 -11.08 6.88 -2.94
N ALA A 67 -11.11 6.57 -1.63
CA ALA A 67 -11.55 7.48 -0.59
C ALA A 67 -10.65 8.73 -0.51
N GLU A 68 -9.34 8.55 -0.64
CA GLU A 68 -8.36 9.62 -0.70
C GLU A 68 -8.61 10.54 -1.89
N ARG A 69 -8.74 9.98 -3.10
CA ARG A 69 -9.01 10.76 -4.31
C ARG A 69 -10.31 11.55 -4.19
N ASN A 70 -11.35 10.94 -3.64
CA ASN A 70 -12.62 11.61 -3.40
C ASN A 70 -12.51 12.72 -2.34
N ALA A 71 -11.70 12.52 -1.30
CA ALA A 71 -11.42 13.56 -0.32
C ALA A 71 -10.69 14.76 -0.95
N ARG A 72 -9.76 14.53 -1.90
CA ARG A 72 -9.13 15.62 -2.67
C ARG A 72 -10.18 16.39 -3.47
N ILE A 73 -11.06 15.70 -4.20
CA ILE A 73 -12.05 16.32 -5.08
C ILE A 73 -13.11 17.10 -4.28
N HIS A 74 -13.67 16.52 -3.22
CA HIS A 74 -14.82 17.09 -2.52
C HIS A 74 -14.46 17.91 -1.29
N ARG A 75 -13.29 17.68 -0.68
CA ARG A 75 -12.90 18.31 0.59
C ARG A 75 -11.59 19.09 0.50
N ASN A 76 -10.95 19.11 -0.67
CA ASN A 76 -9.62 19.70 -0.90
C ASN A 76 -8.59 19.30 0.18
N CYS A 77 -8.76 18.08 0.73
CA CYS A 77 -7.97 17.58 1.85
C CYS A 77 -6.93 16.61 1.31
N TYR A 78 -5.70 16.78 1.76
CA TYR A 78 -4.55 16.03 1.29
C TYR A 78 -3.99 15.17 2.42
N SER A 79 -3.90 13.87 2.20
CA SER A 79 -3.26 12.93 3.12
C SER A 79 -1.85 12.63 2.62
N THR A 80 -0.87 12.51 3.52
CA THR A 80 0.46 12.01 3.18
C THR A 80 0.40 10.51 2.86
N SER A 81 1.35 10.02 2.07
CA SER A 81 1.44 8.60 1.72
C SER A 81 1.57 7.72 2.97
N ASP A 82 2.32 8.18 3.97
CA ASP A 82 2.52 7.45 5.24
C ASP A 82 1.22 7.30 6.04
N SER A 83 0.39 8.34 6.07
CA SER A 83 -0.90 8.26 6.78
C SER A 83 -1.90 7.38 6.04
N LEU A 84 -1.85 7.34 4.71
CA LEU A 84 -2.63 6.41 3.90
C LEU A 84 -2.21 4.95 4.14
N LEU A 85 -0.89 4.67 4.13
CA LEU A 85 -0.37 3.34 4.43
C LEU A 85 -0.74 2.89 5.86
N ARG A 86 -0.63 3.79 6.84
CA ARG A 86 -1.05 3.51 8.21
C ARG A 86 -2.55 3.23 8.31
N ARG A 87 -3.38 3.93 7.53
CA ARG A 87 -4.83 3.70 7.49
C ARG A 87 -5.16 2.33 6.90
N ILE A 88 -4.52 1.95 5.80
CA ILE A 88 -4.64 0.60 5.21
C ILE A 88 -4.26 -0.48 6.25
N ASP A 89 -3.12 -0.33 6.91
CA ASP A 89 -2.63 -1.29 7.90
C ASP A 89 -3.55 -1.40 9.13
N LEU A 90 -4.15 -0.30 9.56
CA LEU A 90 -5.18 -0.31 10.62
C LEU A 90 -6.47 -0.97 10.14
N THR A 91 -6.94 -0.68 8.93
CA THR A 91 -8.13 -1.31 8.35
C THR A 91 -7.98 -2.82 8.25
N ILE A 92 -6.83 -3.31 7.77
CA ILE A 92 -6.53 -4.75 7.71
C ILE A 92 -6.55 -5.38 9.10
N ARG A 93 -5.86 -4.76 10.08
CA ARG A 93 -5.82 -5.27 11.46
C ARG A 93 -7.19 -5.27 12.12
N ASN A 94 -7.99 -4.23 11.92
CA ASN A 94 -9.35 -4.14 12.45
C ASN A 94 -10.26 -5.19 11.83
N MET A 95 -10.16 -5.43 10.52
CA MET A 95 -10.92 -6.48 9.86
C MET A 95 -10.53 -7.87 10.39
N ILE A 96 -9.23 -8.18 10.49
CA ILE A 96 -8.76 -9.44 11.09
C ILE A 96 -9.26 -9.61 12.53
N ALA A 97 -9.21 -8.54 13.34
CA ALA A 97 -9.73 -8.55 14.70
C ALA A 97 -11.25 -8.80 14.74
N SER A 98 -12.01 -8.22 13.79
CA SER A 98 -13.45 -8.42 13.70
C SER A 98 -13.86 -9.87 13.40
N PHE A 99 -12.99 -10.64 12.73
CA PHE A 99 -13.21 -12.09 12.50
C PHE A 99 -12.89 -12.96 13.72
N ARG A 100 -12.32 -12.39 14.79
CA ARG A 100 -11.97 -13.10 16.02
C ARG A 100 -12.94 -12.84 17.18
N CYS A 101 -13.94 -11.99 16.98
CA CYS A 101 -15.01 -11.69 17.93
C CYS A 101 -16.27 -12.47 17.57
#